data_AF-A0A9D8WXC5-F1
#
_entry.id   AF-A0A9D8WXC5-F1
#
_cell.length_a   1.000
_cell.length_b   1.000
_cell.length_c   1.000
_cell.angle_alpha   90.00
_cell.angle_beta   90.00
_cell.angle_gamma   90.00
#
_symmetry.space_group_name_H-M   'P 1'
#
loop_
_entity.id
_entity.type
_entity.pdbx_description
1 polymer ?
#
loop_
_entity_poly.entity_id
_entity_poly.type
_entity_poly.pdbx_seq_one_letter_code
_entity_poly.pdbx_strand_id
1 'polypeptide(L)'
;MTKCGFTLIELLVVVLIIGILSAVALPQYQVAVRKARAVEMNTVTRALKNAEEVYYMANGRYTRDFSELDITPPAGVTVNASGDWALPGGGLLLGPDPSGGGENSTRVYAYNSKQKLGFSWWMDNSSSAARAGKSFCVAYNDTVSERVCLSLGGVYFGASCGADDMGEGGCKMYKLP
;
A
#
# COMPACT_ATOMS: atom_id res chain seq x y z
N MET A 1 17.13 38.90 -43.86
CA MET A 1 16.82 37.97 -42.75
C MET A 1 15.77 36.98 -43.24
N THR A 2 16.19 35.84 -43.80
CA THR A 2 15.28 34.79 -44.26
C THR A 2 14.79 33.99 -43.04
N LYS A 3 13.49 34.08 -42.74
CA LYS A 3 12.85 33.20 -41.76
C LYS A 3 12.75 31.80 -42.37
N CYS A 4 13.42 30.82 -41.79
CA CYS A 4 13.18 29.41 -42.07
C CYS A 4 11.80 29.04 -41.49
N GLY A 5 10.81 28.89 -42.36
CA GLY A 5 9.47 28.44 -41.97
C GLY A 5 9.46 26.93 -41.76
N PHE A 6 8.97 26.47 -40.61
CA PHE A 6 8.70 25.07 -40.33
C PHE A 6 7.60 24.57 -41.28
N THR A 7 7.76 23.40 -41.88
CA THR A 7 6.74 22.87 -42.77
C THR A 7 5.59 22.24 -41.97
N LEU A 8 4.35 22.39 -42.45
CA LEU A 8 3.18 21.77 -41.82
C LEU A 8 3.28 20.24 -41.79
N ILE A 9 3.94 19.65 -42.78
CA ILE A 9 4.17 18.21 -42.86
C ILE A 9 5.21 17.72 -41.84
N GLU A 10 6.26 18.49 -41.56
CA GLU A 10 7.21 18.17 -40.48
C GLU A 10 6.52 18.11 -39.13
N LEU A 11 5.68 19.10 -38.83
CA LEU A 11 4.94 19.10 -37.56
C LEU A 11 3.95 17.92 -37.47
N LEU A 12 3.32 17.55 -38.59
CA LEU A 12 2.37 16.43 -38.61
C LEU A 12 3.08 15.10 -38.30
N VAL A 13 4.23 14.83 -38.90
CA VAL A 13 5.01 13.61 -38.64
C VAL A 13 5.52 13.57 -37.19
N VAL A 14 5.95 14.70 -36.64
CA VAL A 14 6.44 14.77 -35.26
C VAL A 14 5.31 14.45 -34.26
N VAL A 15 4.13 15.04 -34.42
CA VAL A 15 2.99 14.77 -33.53
C VAL A 15 2.52 13.32 -33.68
N LEU A 16 2.58 12.75 -34.88
CA LEU A 16 2.28 11.34 -35.12
C LEU A 16 3.24 10.42 -34.35
N ILE A 17 4.54 10.69 -34.39
CA ILE A 17 5.55 9.89 -33.66
C ILE A 17 5.33 10.02 -32.14
N ILE A 18 5.14 11.23 -31.62
CA ILE A 18 4.87 11.47 -30.18
C ILE A 18 3.57 10.77 -29.76
N GLY A 19 2.54 10.77 -30.61
CA GLY A 19 1.28 10.07 -30.38
C GLY A 19 1.49 8.57 -30.14
N ILE A 20 2.23 7.90 -31.02
CA ILE A 20 2.54 6.45 -30.90
C ILE A 20 3.33 6.16 -29.62
N LEU A 21 4.38 6.94 -29.34
CA LEU A 21 5.21 6.74 -28.15
C LEU A 21 4.40 6.94 -26.85
N SER A 22 3.54 7.97 -26.80
CA SER A 22 2.73 8.26 -25.62
C SER A 22 1.71 7.17 -25.30
N ALA A 23 1.11 6.54 -26.34
CA ALA A 23 0.12 5.49 -26.17
C ALA A 23 0.68 4.26 -25.44
N VAL A 24 1.95 3.91 -25.69
CA VAL A 24 2.63 2.79 -25.03
C VAL A 24 3.22 3.19 -23.68
N ALA A 25 3.76 4.41 -23.56
CA ALA A 25 4.46 4.86 -22.36
C ALA A 25 3.53 5.16 -21.17
N LEU A 26 2.35 5.74 -21.40
CA LEU A 26 1.43 6.16 -20.34
C LEU A 26 0.97 5.02 -19.39
N PRO A 27 0.48 3.86 -19.87
CA PRO A 27 0.05 2.80 -18.97
C PRO A 27 1.20 2.23 -18.14
N GLN A 28 2.41 2.13 -18.71
CA GLN A 28 3.59 1.68 -17.98
C GLN A 28 4.01 2.68 -16.89
N TYR A 29 3.97 3.98 -17.20
CA TYR A 29 4.27 5.03 -16.23
C TYR A 29 3.32 5.00 -15.03
N GLN A 30 2.02 4.79 -15.25
CA GLN A 30 1.04 4.69 -14.16
C GLN A 30 1.33 3.51 -13.21
N VAL A 31 1.76 2.36 -13.74
CA VAL A 31 2.16 1.20 -12.92
C VAL A 31 3.42 1.52 -12.11
N ALA A 32 4.42 2.16 -12.73
CA ALA A 32 5.66 2.54 -12.06
C ALA A 32 5.41 3.50 -10.88
N VAL A 33 4.58 4.53 -11.08
CA VAL A 33 4.20 5.48 -10.02
C VAL A 33 3.43 4.79 -8.89
N ARG A 34 2.51 3.86 -9.22
CA ARG A 34 1.80 3.08 -8.20
C ARG A 34 2.75 2.18 -7.41
N LYS A 35 3.71 1.55 -8.08
CA LYS A 35 4.74 0.73 -7.43
C LYS A 35 5.62 1.56 -6.48
N ALA A 36 6.05 2.76 -6.89
CA ALA A 36 6.84 3.64 -6.03
C ALA A 36 6.09 3.99 -4.74
N ARG A 37 4.81 4.38 -4.86
CA ARG A 37 3.94 4.66 -3.70
C ARG A 37 3.70 3.42 -2.83
N ALA A 38 3.54 2.25 -3.45
CA ALA A 38 3.41 0.99 -2.72
C ALA A 38 4.65 0.66 -1.88
N VAL A 39 5.85 0.92 -2.42
CA VAL A 39 7.11 0.71 -1.68
C VAL A 39 7.20 1.68 -0.50
N GLU A 40 6.85 2.95 -0.70
CA GLU A 40 6.77 3.94 0.37
C GLU A 40 5.82 3.48 1.49
N MET A 41 4.62 3.03 1.14
CA MET A 41 3.66 2.48 2.11
C MET A 41 4.25 1.29 2.87
N ASN A 42 4.88 0.35 2.17
CA ASN A 42 5.53 -0.81 2.80
C ASN A 42 6.67 -0.39 3.74
N THR A 43 7.44 0.67 3.42
CA THR A 43 8.48 1.18 4.34
C THR A 43 7.91 1.74 5.63
N VAL A 44 6.81 2.50 5.55
CA VAL A 44 6.16 3.05 6.75
C VAL A 44 5.51 1.94 7.58
N THR A 45 4.87 0.96 6.92
CA THR A 45 4.29 -0.22 7.57
C THR A 45 5.37 -1.01 8.34
N ARG A 46 6.57 -1.18 7.76
CA ARG A 46 7.69 -1.87 8.41
C ARG A 46 8.24 -1.09 9.61
N ALA A 47 8.31 0.23 9.53
CA ALA A 47 8.72 1.07 10.65
C ALA A 47 7.75 0.92 11.83
N LEU A 48 6.44 0.96 11.56
CA LEU A 48 5.41 0.75 12.57
C LEU A 48 5.48 -0.66 13.16
N LYS A 49 5.69 -1.66 12.31
CA LYS A 49 5.90 -3.05 12.74
C LYS A 49 7.07 -3.21 13.71
N ASN A 50 8.20 -2.57 13.43
CA ASN A 50 9.36 -2.61 14.31
C ASN A 50 9.07 -1.91 15.64
N ALA A 51 8.35 -0.79 15.62
CA ALA A 51 7.96 -0.07 16.84
C ALA A 51 7.04 -0.92 17.74
N GLU A 52 6.09 -1.64 17.14
CA GLU A 52 5.22 -2.57 17.86
C GLU A 52 5.96 -3.77 18.44
N GLU A 53 6.93 -4.35 17.72
CA GLU A 53 7.77 -5.42 18.26
C GLU A 53 8.60 -4.93 19.46
N VAL A 54 9.15 -3.72 19.41
CA VAL A 54 9.89 -3.12 20.54
C VAL A 54 8.96 -2.90 21.74
N TYR A 55 7.75 -2.39 21.51
CA TYR A 55 6.75 -2.22 22.57
C TYR A 55 6.34 -3.57 23.18
N TYR A 56 6.14 -4.60 22.37
CA TYR A 56 5.83 -5.95 22.82
C TYR A 56 6.96 -6.53 23.69
N MET A 57 8.22 -6.31 23.33
CA MET A 57 9.36 -6.73 24.16
C MET A 57 9.39 -6.04 25.53
N ALA A 58 8.87 -4.81 25.63
CA ALA A 58 8.83 -4.05 26.88
C ALA A 58 7.61 -4.38 27.76
N ASN A 59 6.44 -4.53 27.15
CA ASN A 59 5.15 -4.60 27.87
C ASN A 59 4.44 -5.96 27.77
N GLY A 60 4.93 -6.88 26.94
CA GLY A 60 4.36 -8.22 26.74
C GLY A 60 3.01 -8.25 26.02
N ARG A 61 2.56 -7.11 25.46
CA ARG A 61 1.31 -6.93 24.72
C ARG A 61 1.52 -5.97 23.57
N TYR A 62 0.66 -6.03 22.56
CA TYR A 62 0.61 -5.02 21.51
C TYR A 62 -0.32 -3.86 21.91
N THR A 63 -0.10 -2.69 21.34
CA THR A 63 -0.90 -1.49 21.61
C THR A 63 -1.49 -0.94 20.33
N ARG A 64 -2.69 -0.35 20.45
CA ARG A 64 -3.31 0.42 19.37
C ARG A 64 -2.92 1.90 19.41
N ASP A 65 -2.40 2.34 20.55
CA ASP A 65 -2.12 3.73 20.80
C ASP A 65 -0.75 4.12 20.24
N PHE A 66 -0.78 4.91 19.18
CA PHE A 66 0.41 5.47 18.56
C PHE A 66 1.27 6.33 19.50
N SER A 67 0.70 6.88 20.56
CA SER A 67 1.46 7.63 21.57
C SER A 67 2.38 6.76 22.42
N GLU A 68 2.08 5.46 22.50
CA GLU A 68 2.90 4.49 23.23
C GLU A 68 4.01 3.90 22.34
N LEU A 69 3.91 4.11 21.03
CA LEU A 69 4.89 3.69 20.04
C LEU A 69 5.89 4.84 19.85
N ASP A 70 7.19 4.57 20.06
CA ASP A 70 8.26 5.55 19.88
C ASP A 70 8.57 5.76 18.38
N ILE A 71 7.57 6.24 17.64
CA ILE A 71 7.63 6.48 16.20
C ILE A 71 7.07 7.86 15.89
N THR A 72 7.87 8.67 15.20
CA THR A 72 7.43 9.98 14.73
C THR A 72 6.59 9.81 13.46
N PRO A 73 5.34 10.27 13.42
CA PRO A 73 4.54 10.19 12.21
C PRO A 73 5.15 11.06 11.10
N PRO A 74 5.05 10.63 9.84
CA PRO A 74 5.38 11.49 8.70
C PRO A 74 4.54 12.79 8.73
N ALA A 75 5.09 13.87 8.15
CA ALA A 75 4.45 15.18 8.20
C ALA A 75 3.05 15.19 7.54
N GLY A 76 2.08 15.84 8.19
CA GLY A 76 0.72 16.03 7.68
C GLY A 76 -0.25 14.85 7.90
N VAL A 77 0.09 13.92 8.77
CA VAL A 77 -0.80 12.84 9.22
C VAL A 77 -1.98 13.42 10.02
N THR A 78 -3.18 12.92 9.73
CA THR A 78 -4.40 13.14 10.51
C THR A 78 -4.82 11.84 11.18
N VAL A 79 -5.51 11.87 12.32
CA VAL A 79 -6.02 10.66 12.98
C VAL A 79 -7.50 10.50 12.60
N ASN A 80 -7.90 9.31 12.14
CA ASN A 80 -9.31 9.02 11.82
C ASN A 80 -10.14 8.74 13.10
N ALA A 81 -11.44 8.55 12.94
CA ALA A 81 -12.34 8.23 14.07
C ALA A 81 -12.01 6.90 14.77
N SER A 82 -11.27 6.01 14.11
CA SER A 82 -10.82 4.72 14.63
C SER A 82 -9.49 4.81 15.37
N GLY A 83 -8.81 5.96 15.39
CA GLY A 83 -7.48 6.13 15.98
C GLY A 83 -6.32 5.84 15.02
N ASP A 84 -6.60 5.50 13.76
CA ASP A 84 -5.59 5.18 12.74
C ASP A 84 -5.01 6.46 12.11
N TRP A 85 -3.74 6.41 11.75
CA TRP A 85 -3.04 7.48 11.05
C TRP A 85 -3.42 7.52 9.58
N ALA A 86 -4.04 8.60 9.13
CA ALA A 86 -4.35 8.94 7.75
C ALA A 86 -3.33 9.93 7.17
N LEU A 87 -2.51 9.48 6.22
CA LEU A 87 -1.54 10.33 5.51
C LEU A 87 -2.18 11.31 4.49
N PRO A 88 -1.55 12.48 4.27
CA PRO A 88 -2.04 13.47 3.33
C PRO A 88 -1.84 13.00 1.88
N GLY A 89 -2.84 13.23 1.02
CA GLY A 89 -2.76 12.92 -0.42
C GLY A 89 -3.40 11.61 -0.86
N GLY A 90 -3.80 10.73 0.05
CA GLY A 90 -4.64 9.58 -0.29
C GLY A 90 -4.54 8.42 0.67
N GLY A 91 -5.32 8.48 1.75
CA GLY A 91 -5.98 7.32 2.35
C GLY A 91 -5.07 6.18 2.78
N LEU A 92 -3.84 6.46 3.21
CA LEU A 92 -3.06 5.49 3.96
C LEU A 92 -3.46 5.56 5.40
N LEU A 93 -4.35 4.62 5.80
CA LEU A 93 -4.54 4.27 7.19
C LEU A 93 -3.45 3.30 7.60
N LEU A 94 -2.64 3.75 8.55
CA LEU A 94 -1.76 2.92 9.33
C LEU A 94 -2.45 2.72 10.67
N GLY A 95 -2.61 1.48 11.08
CA GLY A 95 -3.28 1.10 12.33
C GLY A 95 -2.72 -0.22 12.82
N PRO A 96 -2.38 -0.34 14.12
CA PRO A 96 -2.46 -1.60 14.82
C PRO A 96 -3.94 -1.98 14.87
N ASP A 97 -4.33 -3.07 14.22
CA ASP A 97 -5.65 -3.67 14.44
C ASP A 97 -5.47 -4.89 15.35
N PRO A 98 -6.07 -4.92 16.55
CA PRO A 98 -6.23 -6.15 17.31
C PRO A 98 -7.20 -7.05 16.54
N SER A 99 -6.66 -7.77 15.56
CA SER A 99 -7.36 -8.62 14.61
C SER A 99 -8.19 -9.72 15.30
N GLY A 100 -9.38 -9.38 15.80
CA GLY A 100 -10.40 -10.30 16.30
C GLY A 100 -9.93 -11.39 17.28
N GLY A 101 -8.77 -11.20 17.93
CA GLY A 101 -8.01 -12.27 18.58
C GLY A 101 -7.41 -11.86 19.92
N GLY A 102 -8.13 -11.09 20.73
CA GLY A 102 -7.68 -10.68 22.07
C GLY A 102 -6.45 -9.77 22.07
N GLU A 103 -5.92 -9.49 23.26
CA GLU A 103 -4.86 -8.51 23.54
C GLU A 103 -3.47 -8.89 22.94
N ASN A 104 -3.36 -10.10 22.39
CA ASN A 104 -2.15 -10.72 21.83
C ASN A 104 -2.40 -11.27 20.41
N SER A 105 -3.13 -10.54 19.56
CA SER A 105 -3.15 -10.78 18.11
C SER A 105 -3.22 -9.47 17.37
N THR A 106 -2.07 -8.97 16.92
CA THR A 106 -2.02 -7.69 16.20
C THR A 106 -1.52 -7.85 14.78
N ARG A 107 -2.21 -7.16 13.88
CA ARG A 107 -1.73 -6.90 12.53
C ARG A 107 -1.43 -5.42 12.38
N VAL A 108 -0.37 -5.12 11.67
CA VAL A 108 -0.09 -3.77 11.16
C VAL A 108 -0.55 -3.74 9.73
N TYR A 109 -1.43 -2.80 9.39
CA TYR A 109 -1.89 -2.65 8.02
C TYR A 109 -1.69 -1.22 7.51
N ALA A 110 -1.62 -1.14 6.19
CA ALA A 110 -1.42 0.07 5.43
C ALA A 110 -2.26 -0.05 4.16
N TYR A 111 -3.28 0.77 3.96
CA TYR A 111 -4.06 0.70 2.71
C TYR A 111 -3.96 1.96 1.88
N ASN A 112 -4.45 1.96 0.65
CA ASN A 112 -4.63 3.18 -0.12
C ASN A 112 -5.95 3.08 -0.89
N SER A 113 -6.96 3.85 -0.46
CA SER A 113 -8.30 3.81 -1.07
C SER A 113 -8.29 4.26 -2.53
N LYS A 114 -7.39 5.17 -2.93
CA LYS A 114 -7.28 5.65 -4.32
C LYS A 114 -6.65 4.62 -5.24
N GLN A 115 -5.70 3.84 -4.72
CA GLN A 115 -4.97 2.85 -5.49
C GLN A 115 -5.54 1.44 -5.35
N LYS A 116 -6.53 1.22 -4.45
CA LYS A 116 -7.10 -0.11 -4.20
C LYS A 116 -6.02 -1.15 -3.89
N LEU A 117 -5.04 -0.75 -3.08
CA LEU A 117 -3.85 -1.52 -2.72
C LEU A 117 -3.62 -1.40 -1.22
N GLY A 118 -3.12 -2.44 -0.58
CA GLY A 118 -2.66 -2.38 0.80
C GLY A 118 -1.54 -3.36 1.10
N PHE A 119 -0.96 -3.20 2.28
CA PHE A 119 0.00 -4.09 2.91
C PHE A 119 -0.53 -4.46 4.29
N SER A 120 -0.32 -5.71 4.70
CA SER A 120 -0.56 -6.13 6.08
C SER A 120 0.58 -7.01 6.55
N TRP A 121 0.92 -6.87 7.83
CA TRP A 121 1.89 -7.69 8.51
C TRP A 121 1.25 -8.27 9.76
N TRP A 122 1.38 -9.57 9.97
CA TRP A 122 0.75 -10.27 11.09
C TRP A 122 1.82 -10.66 12.09
N MET A 123 1.70 -10.21 13.34
CA MET A 123 2.73 -10.37 14.37
C MET A 123 2.67 -11.74 15.05
N ASP A 124 1.48 -12.20 15.46
CA ASP A 124 1.32 -13.35 16.35
C ASP A 124 0.05 -14.21 16.17
N ASN A 125 -0.05 -15.27 16.98
CA ASN A 125 -0.78 -16.52 16.74
C ASN A 125 -1.88 -16.81 17.80
N SER A 126 -2.96 -16.04 17.88
CA SER A 126 -4.15 -16.55 18.59
C SER A 126 -5.38 -16.73 17.70
N SER A 127 -5.44 -16.10 16.52
CA SER A 127 -6.53 -16.30 15.55
C SER A 127 -6.08 -16.66 14.12
N SER A 128 -4.78 -16.58 13.82
CA SER A 128 -4.26 -16.61 12.45
C SER A 128 -2.91 -17.34 12.28
N ALA A 129 -2.75 -18.56 12.82
CA ALA A 129 -1.52 -19.35 12.73
C ALA A 129 -0.91 -19.46 11.31
N ALA A 130 -1.78 -19.50 10.28
CA ALA A 130 -1.35 -19.56 8.88
C ALA A 130 -0.71 -18.25 8.36
N ARG A 131 -0.88 -17.12 9.07
CA ARG A 131 -0.46 -15.76 8.67
C ARG A 131 0.61 -15.17 9.58
N ALA A 132 0.76 -15.68 10.81
CA ALA A 132 1.75 -15.20 11.77
C ALA A 132 3.16 -15.09 11.17
N GLY A 133 3.81 -13.95 11.39
CA GLY A 133 5.14 -13.61 10.89
C GLY A 133 5.22 -13.35 9.38
N LYS A 134 4.09 -13.26 8.66
CA LYS A 134 4.07 -13.08 7.20
C LYS A 134 3.56 -11.69 6.82
N SER A 135 4.23 -11.10 5.82
CA SER A 135 3.75 -9.94 5.08
C SER A 135 2.83 -10.34 3.94
N PHE A 136 1.78 -9.56 3.73
CA PHE A 136 0.88 -9.68 2.60
C PHE A 136 0.74 -8.34 1.88
N CYS A 137 0.71 -8.41 0.56
CA CYS A 137 0.20 -7.36 -0.31
C CYS A 137 -1.26 -7.69 -0.65
N VAL A 138 -2.14 -6.70 -0.53
CA VAL A 138 -3.58 -6.84 -0.75
C VAL A 138 -3.99 -5.99 -1.94
N ALA A 139 -4.65 -6.61 -2.91
CA ALA A 139 -5.25 -5.93 -4.05
C ALA A 139 -6.78 -5.97 -3.93
N TYR A 140 -7.44 -4.81 -4.02
CA TYR A 140 -8.90 -4.69 -3.89
C TYR A 140 -9.55 -4.54 -5.26
N ASN A 141 -10.00 -5.65 -5.85
CA ASN A 141 -10.74 -5.67 -7.12
C ASN A 141 -10.16 -4.74 -8.22
N ASP A 142 -8.83 -4.70 -8.35
CA ASP A 142 -8.10 -3.88 -9.35
C ASP A 142 -6.93 -4.67 -9.95
N THR A 143 -6.94 -4.83 -11.27
CA THR A 143 -5.93 -5.62 -12.00
C THR A 143 -4.54 -4.98 -12.02
N VAL A 144 -4.45 -3.67 -11.79
CA VAL A 144 -3.16 -2.98 -11.70
C VAL A 144 -2.54 -3.23 -10.33
N SER A 145 -3.33 -3.17 -9.26
CA SER A 145 -2.89 -3.54 -7.91
C SER A 145 -2.43 -4.99 -7.81
N GLU A 146 -3.12 -5.92 -8.48
CA GLU A 146 -2.67 -7.31 -8.59
C GLU A 146 -1.28 -7.41 -9.24
N ARG A 147 -1.05 -6.69 -10.35
CA ARG A 147 0.25 -6.63 -11.01
C ARG A 147 1.33 -5.99 -10.12
N VAL A 148 0.98 -4.99 -9.32
CA VAL A 148 1.91 -4.38 -8.35
C VAL A 148 2.32 -5.43 -7.31
N CYS A 149 1.37 -6.13 -6.69
CA CYS A 149 1.67 -7.18 -5.69
C CYS A 149 2.54 -8.31 -6.26
N LEU A 150 2.23 -8.77 -7.48
CA LEU A 150 3.05 -9.77 -8.18
C LEU A 150 4.47 -9.23 -8.48
N SER A 151 4.59 -7.95 -8.87
CA SER A 151 5.89 -7.32 -9.16
C SER A 151 6.76 -7.08 -7.92
N LEU A 152 6.20 -7.23 -6.72
CA LEU A 152 6.90 -7.18 -5.44
C LEU A 152 7.33 -8.57 -4.96
N GLY A 153 7.14 -9.61 -5.77
CA GLY A 153 7.44 -11.00 -5.41
C GLY A 153 6.31 -11.69 -4.65
N GLY A 154 5.10 -11.12 -4.65
CA GLY A 154 3.95 -11.69 -3.97
C GLY A 154 3.45 -12.97 -4.62
N VAL A 155 3.27 -14.03 -3.83
CA VAL A 155 2.64 -15.29 -4.24
C VAL A 155 1.18 -15.30 -3.78
N TYR A 156 0.24 -15.62 -4.69
CA TYR A 156 -1.18 -15.66 -4.34
C TYR A 156 -1.42 -16.58 -3.14
N PHE A 157 -2.05 -16.04 -2.10
CA PHE A 157 -2.35 -16.75 -0.85
C PHE A 157 -3.83 -17.10 -0.75
N GLY A 158 -4.72 -16.18 -1.14
CA GLY A 158 -6.16 -16.39 -1.09
C GLY A 158 -6.96 -15.08 -1.15
N ALA A 159 -8.29 -15.19 -1.13
CA ALA A 159 -9.21 -14.06 -1.24
C ALA A 159 -9.84 -13.66 0.11
N SER A 160 -9.04 -13.57 1.17
CA SER A 160 -9.53 -13.43 2.55
C SER A 160 -8.93 -12.23 3.28
N CYS A 161 -9.20 -11.03 2.77
CA CYS A 161 -8.95 -9.79 3.53
C CYS A 161 -10.15 -9.60 4.47
N GLY A 162 -9.90 -9.14 5.69
CA GLY A 162 -10.95 -8.98 6.69
C GLY A 162 -12.01 -7.97 6.25
N ALA A 163 -12.96 -7.67 7.14
CA ALA A 163 -13.91 -6.58 6.98
C ALA A 163 -13.20 -5.21 7.14
N ASP A 164 -12.18 -4.98 6.34
CA ASP A 164 -11.39 -3.76 6.31
C ASP A 164 -12.22 -2.69 5.55
N ASP A 165 -13.32 -2.21 6.14
CA ASP A 165 -14.15 -1.02 5.81
C ASP A 165 -14.15 -0.49 4.35
N MET A 166 -14.10 -1.38 3.35
CA MET A 166 -14.18 -1.01 1.95
C MET A 166 -15.16 -1.97 1.28
N GLY A 167 -16.38 -1.48 1.18
CA GLY A 167 -17.52 -2.18 0.62
C GLY A 167 -17.25 -2.85 -0.73
N GLU A 168 -17.92 -3.99 -0.87
CA GLU A 168 -18.42 -4.57 -2.12
C GLU A 168 -17.40 -4.78 -3.24
N GLY A 169 -16.48 -5.71 -3.05
CA GLY A 169 -15.68 -6.24 -4.13
C GLY A 169 -14.50 -7.00 -3.59
N GLY A 170 -14.62 -8.33 -3.54
CA GLY A 170 -13.62 -9.23 -2.97
C GLY A 170 -12.18 -8.83 -3.30
N CYS A 171 -11.29 -9.16 -2.38
CA CYS A 171 -9.89 -8.78 -2.44
C CYS A 171 -9.02 -10.02 -2.68
N LYS A 172 -7.78 -9.80 -3.09
CA LYS A 172 -6.77 -10.87 -3.25
C LYS A 172 -5.55 -10.56 -2.42
N MET A 173 -5.12 -11.52 -1.63
CA MET A 173 -3.91 -11.45 -0.82
C MET A 173 -2.77 -12.20 -1.51
N TYR A 174 -1.60 -11.57 -1.52
CA TYR A 174 -0.36 -12.11 -2.03
C TYR A 174 0.66 -12.12 -0.90
N LYS A 175 1.14 -13.30 -0.52
CA LYS A 175 2.21 -13.46 0.47
C LYS A 175 3.50 -12.91 -0.11
N LEU A 176 4.08 -11.92 0.56
CA LEU A 176 5.38 -11.36 0.20
C LEU A 176 6.51 -12.22 0.79
N PRO A 177 7.71 -12.19 0.16
CA PRO A 177 8.90 -12.84 0.71
C PRO A 177 9.32 -12.25 2.06
#